data_AF-A0A348NXG2-F1
#
_entry.id   AF-A0A348NXG2-F1
#
_cell.length_a   1.000
_cell.length_b   1.000
_cell.length_c   1.000
_cell.angle_alpha   90.00
_cell.angle_beta   90.00
_cell.angle_gamma   90.00
#
_symmetry.space_group_name_H-M   'P 1'
#
loop_
_entity.id
_entity.type
_entity.pdbx_description
1 polymer ?
#
loop_
_entity_poly.entity_id
_entity_poly.type
_entity_poly.pdbx_seq_one_letter_code
_entity_poly.pdbx_strand_id
1 'polypeptide(L)'
;MKFKKIILVAAAVMIFSCTDKQAIKSEGGETMGDQAFEIIKDYPAALKIRTENTVHGSVLYDDYSWMKDRERKDPRVLDQIKRENEHA
;
A
#
# COMPACT_ATOMS: atom_id res chain seq x y z
N MET A 1 -53.83 14.74 -19.87
CA MET A 1 -53.44 14.43 -18.47
C MET A 1 -52.65 13.13 -18.27
N LYS A 2 -52.68 12.15 -19.19
CA LYS A 2 -51.96 10.86 -19.02
C LYS A 2 -50.43 10.95 -19.20
N PHE A 3 -49.94 11.77 -20.14
CA PHE A 3 -48.50 11.94 -20.38
C PHE A 3 -47.73 12.56 -19.21
N LYS A 4 -48.31 13.56 -18.51
CA LYS A 4 -47.68 14.13 -17.31
C LYS A 4 -47.52 13.11 -16.17
N LYS A 5 -48.44 12.15 -16.05
CA LYS A 5 -48.34 11.05 -15.07
C LYS A 5 -47.25 10.05 -15.46
N ILE A 6 -47.09 9.75 -16.75
CA ILE A 6 -46.04 8.84 -17.24
C ILE A 6 -44.64 9.43 -17.01
N ILE A 7 -44.45 10.73 -17.29
CA ILE A 7 -43.18 11.43 -17.05
C ILE A 7 -42.82 11.45 -15.55
N LEU A 8 -43.82 11.65 -14.69
CA LEU A 8 -43.61 11.72 -13.24
C LEU A 8 -43.26 10.35 -12.64
N VAL A 9 -43.83 9.26 -13.17
CA VAL A 9 -43.48 7.89 -12.79
C VAL A 9 -42.08 7.51 -13.29
N ALA A 10 -41.72 7.88 -14.52
CA ALA A 10 -40.39 7.60 -15.07
C ALA A 10 -39.28 8.32 -14.29
N ALA A 11 -39.51 9.58 -13.88
CA ALA A 11 -38.59 10.32 -13.03
C ALA A 11 -38.43 9.67 -11.65
N ALA A 12 -39.51 9.18 -11.04
CA ALA A 12 -39.44 8.50 -9.75
C ALA A 12 -38.61 7.20 -9.80
N VAL A 13 -38.73 6.42 -10.87
CA VAL A 13 -37.98 5.15 -11.03
C VAL A 13 -36.47 5.38 -11.16
N MET A 14 -36.03 6.48 -11.80
CA MET A 14 -34.59 6.77 -11.91
C MET A 14 -33.93 7.14 -10.58
N ILE A 15 -34.67 7.73 -9.63
CA ILE A 15 -34.09 8.13 -8.33
C ILE A 15 -33.86 6.92 -7.41
N PHE A 16 -34.64 5.85 -7.58
CA PHE A 16 -34.48 4.61 -6.80
C PHE A 16 -33.36 3.68 -7.31
N SER A 17 -32.88 3.87 -8.54
CA SER A 17 -31.79 3.06 -9.11
C SER A 17 -30.38 3.45 -8.64
N CYS A 18 -30.24 4.49 -7.81
CA CYS A 18 -28.96 4.90 -7.21
C CYS A 18 -28.79 4.46 -5.75
N THR A 19 -29.67 3.59 -5.22
CA THR A 19 -29.38 2.84 -3.99
C THR A 19 -28.56 1.60 -4.34
N ASP A 20 -27.32 1.82 -4.77
CA ASP A 20 -26.31 0.83 -4.49
C ASP A 20 -26.13 0.85 -2.98
N LYS A 21 -26.52 -0.24 -2.31
CA LYS A 21 -25.94 -0.58 -1.02
C LYS A 21 -24.45 -0.76 -1.27
N GLN A 22 -23.69 0.33 -1.23
CA GLN A 22 -22.28 0.29 -0.92
C GLN A 22 -22.22 -0.15 0.54
N ALA A 23 -22.36 -1.46 0.76
CA ALA A 23 -21.87 -2.08 1.96
C ALA A 23 -20.36 -1.85 1.92
N ILE A 24 -19.93 -0.74 2.51
CA ILE A 24 -18.56 -0.60 2.97
C ILE A 24 -18.36 -1.82 3.85
N LYS A 25 -17.61 -2.81 3.36
CA LYS A 25 -17.13 -3.88 4.21
C LYS A 25 -16.34 -3.16 5.29
N SER A 26 -16.88 -3.15 6.51
CA SER A 26 -16.05 -2.97 7.69
C SER A 26 -15.13 -4.17 7.69
N GLU A 27 -14.00 -4.06 6.99
CA GLU A 27 -12.85 -4.87 7.35
C GLU A 27 -12.55 -4.45 8.78
N GLY A 28 -12.98 -5.29 9.72
CA GLY A 28 -12.63 -5.14 11.11
C GLY A 28 -11.12 -5.11 11.13
N GLY A 29 -10.54 -3.91 11.31
CA GLY A 29 -9.16 -3.81 11.70
C GLY A 29 -9.08 -4.51 13.04
N GLU A 30 -8.63 -5.76 13.03
CA GLU A 30 -8.20 -6.41 14.24
C GLU A 30 -7.22 -5.45 14.88
N THR A 31 -7.54 -4.99 16.09
CA THR A 31 -6.62 -4.23 16.91
C THR A 31 -5.34 -5.04 16.94
N MET A 32 -4.25 -4.48 16.40
CA MET A 32 -2.93 -5.08 16.51
C MET A 32 -2.66 -5.24 18.00
N GLY A 33 -2.90 -6.44 18.53
CA GLY A 33 -2.58 -6.74 19.92
C GLY A 33 -1.10 -6.49 20.11
N ASP A 34 -0.71 -6.08 21.31
CA ASP A 34 0.69 -6.03 21.75
C ASP A 34 1.26 -7.45 21.81
N GLN A 35 1.37 -8.11 20.67
CA GLN A 35 2.23 -9.26 20.51
C GLN A 35 3.63 -8.68 20.48
N ALA A 36 4.31 -8.78 21.63
CA ALA A 36 5.75 -8.60 21.69
C ALA A 36 6.37 -9.64 20.74
N PHE A 37 6.63 -9.22 19.50
CA PHE A 37 7.41 -9.99 18.56
C PHE A 37 8.82 -10.06 19.15
N GLU A 38 9.21 -11.23 19.65
CA GLU A 38 10.62 -11.51 19.87
C GLU A 38 11.29 -11.38 18.50
N ILE A 39 12.08 -10.32 18.32
CA ILE A 39 12.88 -10.13 17.12
C ILE A 39 13.98 -11.21 17.17
N ILE A 40 13.68 -12.38 16.61
CA ILE A 40 14.67 -13.42 16.36
C ILE A 40 15.65 -12.80 15.36
N LYS A 41 16.88 -12.53 15.81
CA LYS A 41 17.95 -11.86 15.06
C LYS A 41 18.55 -12.76 13.96
N ASP A 42 17.72 -13.55 13.30
CA ASP A 42 18.14 -14.45 12.22
C ASP A 42 17.74 -13.92 10.84
N TYR A 43 17.24 -12.69 10.77
CA TYR A 43 16.98 -12.03 9.50
C TYR A 43 18.28 -11.50 8.88
N PRO A 44 18.45 -11.60 7.57
CA PRO A 44 19.63 -11.12 6.88
C PRO A 44 19.69 -9.59 6.87
N ALA A 45 20.44 -9.01 7.80
CA ALA A 45 20.56 -7.55 7.91
C ALA A 45 21.19 -6.93 6.64
N ALA A 46 20.53 -5.90 6.12
CA ALA A 46 21.03 -5.11 5.00
C ALA A 46 22.03 -4.03 5.46
N LEU A 47 23.05 -3.77 4.63
CA LEU A 47 24.00 -2.70 4.85
C LEU A 47 23.30 -1.33 4.81
N LYS A 48 23.64 -0.45 5.76
CA LYS A 48 23.19 0.94 5.78
C LYS A 48 24.27 1.85 5.19
N ILE A 49 23.95 2.51 4.08
CA ILE A 49 24.81 3.53 3.45
C ILE A 49 24.01 4.82 3.38
N ARG A 50 24.32 5.76 4.26
CA ARG A 50 23.64 7.05 4.35
C ARG A 50 23.70 7.80 3.01
N THR A 51 22.56 7.95 2.36
CA THR A 51 22.41 8.80 1.17
C THR A 51 21.53 9.99 1.51
N GLU A 52 22.01 11.19 1.20
CA GLU A 52 21.27 12.43 1.41
C GLU A 52 20.41 12.78 0.20
N ASN A 53 19.14 13.13 0.44
CA ASN A 53 18.21 13.58 -0.60
C ASN A 53 17.52 14.87 -0.17
N THR A 54 17.52 15.88 -1.03
CA THR A 54 16.80 17.13 -0.79
C THR A 54 15.41 17.07 -1.42
N VAL A 55 14.37 17.14 -0.59
CA VAL A 55 12.96 17.09 -1.01
C VAL A 55 12.23 18.30 -0.43
N HIS A 56 11.70 19.16 -1.30
CA HIS A 56 10.99 20.39 -0.93
C HIS A 56 11.76 21.29 0.07
N GLY A 57 13.07 21.43 -0.13
CA GLY A 57 13.94 22.24 0.74
C GLY A 57 14.30 21.57 2.08
N SER A 58 13.82 20.34 2.34
CA SER A 58 14.20 19.54 3.50
C SER A 58 15.23 18.48 3.11
N VAL A 59 16.20 18.24 3.98
CA VAL A 59 17.17 17.16 3.83
C VAL A 59 16.60 15.89 4.47
N LEU A 60 16.49 14.83 3.68
CA LEU A 60 16.07 13.50 4.09
C LEU A 60 17.21 12.51 3.88
N TYR A 61 17.20 11.45 4.69
CA TYR A 61 18.22 10.42 4.65
C TYR A 61 17.63 9.07 4.23
N ASP A 62 18.24 8.46 3.24
CA ASP A 62 17.91 7.12 2.75
C ASP A 62 19.14 6.21 2.90
N ASP A 63 19.14 5.36 3.91
CA ASP A 63 20.24 4.43 4.20
C ASP A 63 20.28 3.25 3.22
N TYR A 64 19.24 3.09 2.40
CA TYR A 64 19.02 1.93 1.53
C TYR A 64 18.92 2.30 0.06
N SER A 65 19.29 3.53 -0.30
CA SER A 65 19.25 3.99 -1.69
C SER A 65 20.12 3.14 -2.62
N TRP A 66 21.16 2.49 -2.09
CA TRP A 66 22.02 1.56 -2.85
C TRP A 66 21.29 0.31 -3.35
N MET A 67 20.15 -0.05 -2.75
CA MET A 67 19.31 -1.17 -3.21
C MET A 67 18.49 -0.84 -4.46
N LYS A 68 18.42 0.45 -4.85
CA LYS A 68 17.70 0.90 -6.04
C LYS A 68 18.52 0.63 -7.31
N ASP A 69 18.64 -0.64 -7.67
CA ASP A 69 19.35 -1.07 -8.87
C ASP A 69 18.39 -1.21 -10.06
N ARG A 70 18.35 -0.17 -10.90
CA ARG A 70 17.51 -0.15 -12.10
C ARG A 70 17.93 -1.19 -13.14
N GLU A 71 19.21 -1.50 -13.22
CA GLU A 71 19.75 -2.43 -14.22
C GLU A 71 19.66 -3.89 -13.78
N ARG A 72 19.43 -4.14 -12.48
CA ARG A 72 19.35 -5.47 -11.85
C ARG A 72 20.62 -6.29 -12.04
N LYS A 73 21.77 -5.63 -11.87
CA LYS A 73 23.11 -6.19 -12.06
C LYS A 73 24.08 -5.89 -10.91
N ASP A 74 23.74 -5.01 -9.96
CA ASP A 74 24.61 -4.72 -8.82
C ASP A 74 24.75 -5.98 -7.96
N PRO A 75 25.97 -6.55 -7.84
CA PRO A 75 26.17 -7.81 -7.13
C PRO A 75 25.81 -7.72 -5.65
N ARG A 76 25.88 -6.53 -5.03
CA ARG A 76 25.51 -6.34 -3.62
C ARG A 76 24.01 -6.44 -3.42
N VAL A 77 23.25 -5.91 -4.37
CA VAL A 77 21.78 -5.96 -4.34
C VAL A 77 21.32 -7.39 -4.58
N LEU A 78 21.91 -8.07 -5.56
CA LEU A 78 21.63 -9.48 -5.82
C LEU A 78 21.98 -10.39 -4.64
N ASP A 79 23.11 -10.14 -3.96
CA ASP A 79 23.50 -10.87 -2.75
C ASP A 79 22.49 -10.66 -1.61
N GLN A 80 22.08 -9.42 -1.34
CA GLN A 80 21.06 -9.15 -0.32
C GLN A 80 19.75 -9.87 -0.65
N ILE A 81 19.25 -9.77 -1.89
CA ILE A 81 18.02 -10.46 -2.31
C ILE A 81 18.15 -11.97 -2.13
N LYS A 82 19.32 -12.55 -2.47
CA LYS A 82 19.57 -13.98 -2.27
C LYS A 82 19.47 -14.36 -0.79
N ARG A 83 20.12 -13.60 0.11
CA ARG A 83 20.06 -13.85 1.56
C ARG A 83 18.63 -13.75 2.10
N GLU A 84 17.86 -12.76 1.66
CA GLU A 84 16.43 -12.63 2.01
C GLU A 84 15.61 -13.83 1.53
N ASN A 85 15.84 -14.29 0.30
CA ASN A 85 15.13 -15.45 -0.26
C ASN A 85 15.51 -16.78 0.43
N GLU A 86 16.74 -16.91 0.94
CA GLU A 86 17.16 -18.10 1.69
C GLU A 86 16.55 -18.14 3.11
N HIS A 87 16.17 -16.99 3.65
CA HIS A 87 15.52 -16.87 4.95
C HIS A 87 13.99 -17.06 4.90
N ALA A 88 13.35 -16.69 3.79
CA ALA A 88 11.90 -16.71 3.58
C ALA A 88 11.30 -18.13 3.46
#